data_AF-A0A2H6AS53-F1
#
_entry.id   AF-A0A2H6AS53-F1
#
_cell.length_a   1.000
_cell.length_b   1.000
_cell.length_c   1.000
_cell.angle_alpha   90.00
_cell.angle_beta   90.00
_cell.angle_gamma   90.00
#
_symmetry.space_group_name_H-M   'P 1'
#
loop_
_entity.id
_entity.type
_entity.pdbx_description
1 polymer ?
#
loop_
_entity_poly.entity_id
_entity_poly.type
_entity_poly.pdbx_seq_one_letter_code
_entity_poly.pdbx_strand_id
1 'polypeptide(L)'
;MELDGKALEALWQAEGARGYSGRGMYGKGCLGVVAEDVGEALARAAEALAEVAEEEGHGVPGFARLLAQLMREARWDGMGLGVVVYWENLPPPPEEEEGAWAG
;
A
#
# COMPACT_ATOMS: atom_id res chain seq x y z
N MET A 1 -7.06 -3.64 8.08
CA MET A 1 -5.74 -3.85 8.68
C MET A 1 -5.43 -2.68 9.58
N GLU A 2 -4.85 -2.94 10.75
CA GLU A 2 -4.30 -1.89 11.62
C GLU A 2 -2.78 -1.98 11.50
N LEU A 3 -2.16 -0.92 10.99
CA LEU A 3 -0.72 -0.77 10.90
C LEU A 3 -0.27 0.22 11.96
N ASP A 4 0.89 -0.02 12.57
CA ASP A 4 1.55 1.04 13.32
C ASP A 4 2.00 2.16 12.38
N GLY A 5 2.34 3.32 12.96
CA GLY A 5 2.69 4.51 12.19
C GLY A 5 3.92 4.33 11.30
N LYS A 6 4.91 3.55 11.73
CA LYS A 6 6.14 3.32 10.95
C LYS A 6 5.90 2.38 9.77
N ALA A 7 5.14 1.30 10.00
CA ALA A 7 4.77 0.38 8.93
C ALA A 7 3.92 1.08 7.86
N LEU A 8 2.99 1.95 8.27
CA LEU A 8 2.22 2.77 7.33
C LEU A 8 3.11 3.78 6.58
N GLU A 9 4.01 4.46 7.29
CA GLU A 9 4.95 5.41 6.68
C GLU A 9 5.87 4.72 5.67
N ALA A 10 6.40 3.55 5.97
CA ALA A 10 7.22 2.78 5.03
C ALA A 10 6.44 2.39 3.78
N LEU A 11 5.18 1.98 3.93
CA LEU A 11 4.32 1.72 2.79
C LEU A 11 4.05 2.97 1.92
N TRP A 12 4.04 4.17 2.49
CA TRP A 12 3.98 5.41 1.72
C TRP A 12 5.27 5.70 0.95
N GLN A 13 6.41 5.18 1.40
CA GLN A 13 7.71 5.34 0.75
C GLN A 13 8.03 4.20 -0.24
N ALA A 14 7.19 3.16 -0.31
CA ALA A 14 7.38 2.06 -1.26
C ALA A 14 7.40 2.58 -2.70
N GLU A 15 8.24 1.98 -3.56
CA GLU A 15 8.34 2.41 -4.95
C GLU A 15 6.98 2.33 -5.67
N GLY A 16 6.53 3.43 -6.27
CA GLY A 16 5.23 3.50 -6.93
C GLY A 16 4.03 3.64 -5.99
N ALA A 17 4.26 3.83 -4.68
CA ALA A 17 3.24 4.23 -3.73
C ALA A 17 2.67 5.61 -4.08
N ARG A 18 1.35 5.72 -3.97
CA ARG A 18 0.58 6.94 -4.23
C ARG A 18 -0.81 6.83 -3.63
N GLY A 19 -1.53 7.93 -3.57
CA GLY A 19 -2.96 7.92 -3.32
C GLY A 19 -3.71 7.38 -4.54
N TYR A 20 -4.79 6.65 -4.23
CA TYR A 20 -5.66 6.02 -5.21
C TYR A 20 -7.13 6.22 -4.83
N SER A 21 -7.91 6.78 -5.75
CA SER A 21 -9.38 6.85 -5.69
C SER A 21 -9.96 6.25 -6.96
N GLY A 22 -9.93 4.92 -7.04
CA GLY A 22 -10.43 4.15 -8.18
C GLY A 22 -11.94 4.08 -8.35
N ARG A 23 -12.37 3.21 -9.27
CA ARG A 23 -13.79 2.93 -9.49
C ARG A 23 -14.44 2.38 -8.21
N GLY A 24 -15.56 2.96 -7.81
CA GLY A 24 -16.29 2.54 -6.62
C GLY A 24 -15.77 3.10 -5.30
N MET A 25 -14.82 4.04 -5.31
CA MET A 25 -14.31 4.68 -4.09
C MET A 25 -15.16 5.88 -3.62
N TYR A 26 -16.07 6.39 -4.46
CA TYR A 26 -17.05 7.46 -4.11
C TYR A 26 -16.41 8.68 -3.40
N GLY A 27 -15.26 9.15 -3.90
CA GLY A 27 -14.54 10.29 -3.34
C GLY A 27 -13.61 9.96 -2.18
N LYS A 28 -13.40 8.68 -1.85
CA LYS A 28 -12.41 8.24 -0.87
C LYS A 28 -11.07 7.96 -1.54
N GLY A 29 -9.98 8.42 -0.94
CA GLY A 29 -8.61 8.02 -1.30
C GLY A 29 -8.12 6.91 -0.39
N CYS A 30 -7.22 6.07 -0.89
CA CYS A 30 -6.46 5.11 -0.12
C CYS A 30 -5.03 4.99 -0.65
N LEU A 31 -4.19 4.22 0.04
CA LEU A 31 -2.88 3.86 -0.48
C LEU A 31 -3.02 2.86 -1.65
N GLY A 32 -2.34 3.14 -2.75
CA GLY A 32 -2.09 2.20 -3.84
C GLY A 32 -0.63 2.18 -4.26
N VAL A 33 -0.19 1.04 -4.77
CA VAL A 33 1.14 0.83 -5.37
C VAL A 33 0.95 0.47 -6.84
N VAL A 34 1.55 1.25 -7.72
CA VAL A 34 1.52 1.03 -9.18
C VAL A 34 2.75 0.25 -9.61
N ALA A 35 2.55 -0.77 -10.42
CA ALA A 35 3.60 -1.63 -10.97
C ALA A 35 3.18 -2.26 -12.31
N GLU A 36 4.06 -3.04 -12.94
CA GLU A 36 3.74 -3.75 -14.19
C GLU A 36 2.73 -4.88 -13.92
N ASP A 37 2.89 -5.58 -12.80
CA ASP A 37 1.98 -6.64 -12.36
C ASP A 37 1.75 -6.68 -10.83
N VAL A 38 0.81 -7.52 -10.41
CA VAL A 38 0.36 -7.62 -9.01
C VAL A 38 1.48 -8.14 -8.10
N GLY A 39 2.30 -9.06 -8.60
CA GLY A 39 3.41 -9.63 -7.86
C GLY A 39 4.49 -8.60 -7.57
N GLU A 40 4.83 -7.78 -8.56
CA GLU A 40 5.77 -6.67 -8.40
C GLU A 40 5.25 -5.63 -7.38
N ALA A 41 4.00 -5.20 -7.50
CA ALA A 41 3.41 -4.25 -6.54
C ALA A 41 3.42 -4.80 -5.09
N LEU A 42 3.10 -6.08 -4.91
CA LEU A 42 3.15 -6.72 -3.60
C LEU A 42 4.59 -6.89 -3.09
N ALA A 43 5.55 -7.17 -3.96
CA ALA A 43 6.97 -7.27 -3.59
C ALA A 43 7.50 -5.93 -3.05
N ARG A 44 7.23 -4.82 -3.75
CA ARG A 44 7.62 -3.47 -3.31
C ARG A 44 7.03 -3.11 -1.95
N ALA A 45 5.75 -3.44 -1.73
CA ALA A 45 5.11 -3.22 -0.44
C ALA A 45 5.70 -4.13 0.67
N ALA A 46 6.08 -5.37 0.34
CA ALA A 46 6.71 -6.30 1.28
C ALA A 46 8.13 -5.88 1.66
N GLU A 47 8.91 -5.38 0.69
CA GLU A 47 10.26 -4.85 0.90
C GLU A 47 10.24 -3.65 1.84
N ALA A 48 9.35 -2.69 1.62
CA ALA A 48 9.18 -1.55 2.50
C ALA A 48 8.86 -1.95 3.95
N LEU A 49 8.02 -2.97 4.14
CA LEU A 49 7.69 -3.48 5.47
C LEU A 49 8.81 -4.33 6.08
N ALA A 50 9.65 -4.97 5.28
CA ALA A 50 10.75 -5.80 5.76
C ALA A 50 11.82 -4.94 6.45
N GLU A 51 12.11 -3.76 5.91
CA GLU A 51 13.05 -2.79 6.51
C GLU A 51 12.58 -2.37 7.90
N VAL A 52 11.30 -1.99 8.04
CA VAL A 52 10.70 -1.65 9.36
C VAL A 52 10.74 -2.84 10.31
N ALA A 53 10.43 -4.04 9.83
CA ALA A 53 10.44 -5.24 10.67
C ALA A 53 11.83 -5.57 11.21
N GLU A 54 12.88 -5.34 10.42
CA GLU A 54 14.27 -5.50 10.86
C GLU A 54 14.64 -4.47 11.94
N GLU A 55 14.30 -3.20 11.74
CA GLU A 55 14.58 -2.11 12.69
C GLU A 55 13.85 -2.29 14.03
N GLU A 56 12.58 -2.72 14.00
CA GLU A 56 11.75 -2.95 15.19
C GLU A 56 12.07 -4.29 15.89
N GLY A 57 12.99 -5.09 15.33
CA GLY A 57 13.35 -6.40 15.88
C GLY A 57 12.20 -7.42 15.82
N HIS A 58 11.30 -7.28 14.84
CA HIS A 58 10.22 -8.23 14.63
C HIS A 58 10.77 -9.56 14.09
N GLY A 59 10.53 -10.64 14.81
CA GLY A 59 10.85 -11.98 14.32
C GLY A 59 9.98 -12.39 13.13
N VAL A 60 10.46 -13.36 12.35
CA VAL A 60 9.79 -13.91 11.15
C VAL A 60 8.29 -14.20 11.34
N PRO A 61 7.80 -14.76 12.47
CA PRO A 61 6.37 -15.02 12.64
C PRO A 61 5.49 -13.76 12.66
N GLY A 62 6.00 -12.64 13.19
CA GLY A 62 5.29 -11.37 13.25
C GLY A 62 5.16 -10.76 11.85
N PHE A 63 6.31 -10.66 11.16
CA PHE A 63 6.36 -10.16 9.78
C PHE A 63 5.52 -11.00 8.82
N ALA A 64 5.57 -12.34 8.93
CA ALA A 64 4.77 -13.22 8.08
C ALA A 64 3.26 -13.02 8.26
N ARG A 65 2.79 -12.73 9.48
CA ARG A 65 1.37 -12.42 9.74
C ARG A 65 0.97 -11.09 9.12
N LEU A 66 1.82 -10.08 9.26
CA LEU A 66 1.61 -8.76 8.67
C LEU A 66 1.51 -8.86 7.13
N LEU A 67 2.48 -9.53 6.51
CA LEU A 67 2.50 -9.74 5.07
C LEU A 67 1.28 -10.55 4.58
N ALA A 68 0.89 -11.58 5.30
CA ALA A 68 -0.32 -12.36 4.99
C ALA A 68 -1.60 -11.51 5.09
N GLN A 69 -1.64 -10.54 6.00
CA GLN A 69 -2.77 -9.61 6.12
C GLN A 69 -2.78 -8.61 4.96
N LEU A 70 -1.63 -8.02 4.64
CA LEU A 70 -1.44 -7.12 3.50
C LEU A 70 -1.93 -7.79 2.20
N MET A 71 -1.49 -9.01 1.92
CA MET A 71 -1.89 -9.76 0.73
C MET A 71 -3.39 -10.10 0.69
N ARG A 72 -3.99 -10.39 1.85
CA ARG A 72 -5.42 -10.76 1.93
C ARG A 72 -6.35 -9.57 1.72
N GLU A 73 -5.94 -8.41 2.22
CA GLU A 73 -6.73 -7.18 2.12
C GLU A 73 -6.47 -6.41 0.82
N ALA A 74 -5.44 -6.80 0.06
CA ALA A 74 -5.14 -6.22 -1.24
C ALA A 74 -6.33 -6.33 -2.21
N ARG A 75 -6.52 -5.25 -2.96
CA ARG A 75 -7.36 -5.17 -4.15
C ARG A 75 -6.49 -4.75 -5.30
N TRP A 76 -6.92 -5.03 -6.53
CA TRP A 76 -6.18 -4.57 -7.69
C TRP A 76 -7.12 -4.08 -8.79
N ASP A 77 -6.66 -3.09 -9.54
CA ASP A 77 -7.31 -2.62 -10.75
C ASP A 77 -6.31 -2.59 -11.90
N GLY A 78 -6.73 -3.11 -13.05
CA GLY A 78 -5.93 -3.13 -14.27
C GLY A 78 -6.09 -1.82 -15.03
N MET A 79 -4.97 -1.22 -15.44
CA MET A 79 -4.94 0.06 -16.16
C MET A 79 -4.53 -0.08 -17.63
N GLY A 80 -4.56 -1.30 -18.18
CA GLY A 80 -4.19 -1.60 -19.57
C GLY A 80 -2.69 -1.63 -19.87
N LEU A 81 -1.87 -0.88 -19.13
CA LEU A 81 -0.40 -0.85 -19.22
C LEU A 81 0.30 -1.18 -17.89
N GLY A 82 -0.44 -1.73 -16.93
CA GLY A 82 0.04 -2.04 -15.60
C GLY A 82 -1.12 -2.28 -14.66
N VAL A 83 -0.81 -2.34 -13.37
CA VAL A 83 -1.78 -2.56 -12.30
C VAL A 83 -1.56 -1.56 -11.18
N VAL A 84 -2.62 -1.25 -10.47
CA VAL A 84 -2.55 -0.67 -9.13
C VAL A 84 -3.02 -1.72 -8.13
N VAL A 85 -2.21 -2.03 -7.13
CA VAL A 85 -2.62 -2.80 -5.96
C VAL A 85 -2.90 -1.81 -4.84
N TYR A 86 -4.06 -1.88 -4.20
CA TYR A 86 -4.49 -0.88 -3.22
C TYR A 86 -5.18 -1.52 -2.02
N TRP A 87 -5.24 -0.76 -0.92
CA TRP A 87 -5.85 -1.18 0.34
C TRP A 87 -6.84 -0.13 0.83
N GLU A 88 -8.14 -0.40 0.69
CA GLU A 88 -9.22 0.54 1.05
C GLU A 88 -9.20 1.01 2.50
N ASN A 89 -8.58 0.22 3.39
CA ASN A 89 -8.46 0.53 4.82
C ASN A 89 -7.19 1.31 5.17
N LEU A 90 -6.29 1.56 4.21
CA LEU A 90 -5.07 2.31 4.42
C LEU A 90 -5.24 3.74 3.89
N PRO A 91 -4.98 4.77 4.70
CA PRO A 91 -5.11 6.15 4.26
C PRO A 91 -4.09 6.47 3.14
N PRO A 92 -4.43 7.41 2.24
CA PRO A 92 -3.50 7.85 1.22
C PRO A 92 -2.26 8.53 1.85
N PRO A 93 -1.15 8.65 1.11
CA PRO A 93 0.01 9.41 1.56
C PRO A 93 -0.37 10.87 1.87
N PRO A 94 0.22 11.50 2.91
CA PRO A 94 -0.16 12.83 3.39
C PRO A 94 0.08 13.94 2.36
N GLU A 95 1.03 13.77 1.43
CA GLU A 95 1.32 14.75 0.37
C GLU A 95 0.22 14.86 -0.71
N GLU A 96 -0.76 13.94 -0.73
CA GLU A 96 -1.84 13.91 -1.72
C GLU A 96 -3.21 14.42 -1.19
N GLU A 97 -3.28 14.87 0.07
CA GLU A 97 -4.52 15.41 0.65
C GLU A 97 -4.82 16.87 0.23
N GLU A 98 -3.80 17.66 -0.13
CA GLU A 98 -3.97 19.06 -0.55
C GLU A 98 -4.24 19.19 -2.07
N GLY A 99 -5.42 18.75 -2.52
CA GLY A 99 -6.00 19.20 -3.80
C GLY A 99 -6.15 18.18 -4.93
N ALA A 100 -5.86 16.89 -4.72
CA ALA A 100 -5.85 15.90 -5.80
C ALA A 100 -7.22 15.35 -6.25
N TRP A 101 -8.29 15.53 -5.46
CA TRP A 101 -9.58 14.84 -5.68
C TRP A 101 -10.76 15.75 -6.03
N ALA A 102 -10.50 17.04 -6.27
CA ALA A 102 -11.48 18.01 -6.78
C ALA A 102 -11.29 18.20 -8.30
N GLY A 103 -11.64 17.18 -9.07
CA GLY A 103 -11.64 17.19 -10.54
C GLY A 103 -12.80 16.37 -11.09
#